data_AF-A0A495ZCA0-F1
#
_entry.id   AF-A0A495ZCA0-F1
#
_cell.length_a   1.000
_cell.length_b   1.000
_cell.length_c   1.000
_cell.angle_alpha   90.00
_cell.angle_beta   90.00
_cell.angle_gamma   90.00
#
_symmetry.space_group_name_H-M   'P 1'
#
loop_
_entity.id
_entity.type
_entity.pdbx_description
1 polymer ?
#
loop_
_entity_poly.entity_id
_entity_poly.type
_entity_poly.pdbx_seq_one_letter_code
_entity_poly.pdbx_strand_id
1 'polypeptide(L)'
;MYTGQQHQRLMEGLKQFRTRYGKSVIDVAIISAKYGLLSEKKVIEPYNLTFSGLKNGDLLERSNNLRIHEDVETLIIDYDLVFFLLGKEYVQVLQLPFQVRDSVTQIFLLGDTHKKIIVEHDLSNIHFVPAGESLRHKLHTNFTALKGVVFKKLCEAVCRDGFEVFEEVKKNPQLILEIVQQNS
;
A
#
# COMPACT_ATOMS: atom_id res chain seq x y z
N MET A 1 -0.68 5.95 17.07
CA MET A 1 0.62 5.27 17.20
C MET A 1 1.55 5.53 16.02
N TYR A 2 1.06 5.43 14.77
CA TYR A 2 1.81 5.91 13.61
C TYR A 2 1.46 7.36 13.30
N THR A 3 2.46 8.24 13.24
CA THR A 3 2.28 9.68 13.03
C THR A 3 2.97 10.20 11.77
N GLY A 4 3.55 9.30 10.96
CA GLY A 4 4.18 9.66 9.70
C GLY A 4 3.17 10.25 8.70
N GLN A 5 3.63 11.18 7.86
CA GLN A 5 2.75 11.92 6.95
C GLN A 5 1.95 11.00 6.01
N GLN A 6 2.55 9.91 5.51
CA GLN A 6 1.83 8.91 4.71
C GLN A 6 0.61 8.37 5.46
N HIS A 7 0.81 7.94 6.71
CA HIS A 7 -0.23 7.35 7.53
C HIS A 7 -1.31 8.38 7.86
N GLN A 8 -0.94 9.61 8.20
CA GLN A 8 -1.92 10.68 8.46
C GLN A 8 -2.82 10.93 7.24
N ARG A 9 -2.24 11.05 6.03
CA ARG A 9 -3.02 11.26 4.80
C ARG A 9 -3.89 10.07 4.44
N LEU A 10 -3.38 8.85 4.58
CA LEU A 10 -4.16 7.63 4.44
C LEU A 10 -5.39 7.65 5.36
N MET A 11 -5.18 7.92 6.65
CA MET A 11 -6.25 7.93 7.66
C MET A 11 -7.27 9.05 7.43
N GLU A 12 -6.87 10.20 6.89
CA GLU A 12 -7.80 11.26 6.46
C GLU A 12 -8.77 10.77 5.37
N GLY A 13 -8.27 10.06 4.36
CA GLY A 13 -9.09 9.48 3.30
C GLY A 13 -10.01 8.38 3.82
N LEU A 14 -9.45 7.46 4.60
CA LEU A 14 -10.19 6.34 5.20
C LEU A 14 -11.29 6.83 6.15
N LYS A 15 -11.08 7.93 6.88
CA LYS A 15 -12.11 8.51 7.74
C LYS A 15 -13.34 8.91 6.93
N GLN A 16 -13.17 9.58 5.80
CA GLN A 16 -14.27 9.99 4.92
C GLN A 16 -14.96 8.75 4.33
N PHE A 17 -14.18 7.81 3.81
CA PHE A 17 -14.67 6.58 3.22
C PHE A 17 -15.48 5.72 4.20
N ARG A 18 -14.93 5.48 5.40
CA ARG A 18 -15.59 4.71 6.46
C ARG A 18 -16.83 5.40 7.03
N THR A 19 -16.91 6.73 6.95
CA THR A 19 -18.13 7.48 7.31
C THR A 19 -19.26 7.20 6.33
N ARG A 20 -18.95 7.01 5.05
CA ARG A 20 -19.94 6.76 3.99
C ARG A 20 -20.33 5.29 3.87
N TYR A 21 -19.36 4.37 3.89
CA TYR A 21 -19.57 2.95 3.56
C TYR A 21 -19.43 2.00 4.76
N GLY A 22 -19.15 2.53 5.96
CA GLY A 22 -19.01 1.75 7.19
C GLY A 22 -17.56 1.40 7.53
N LYS A 23 -17.32 0.93 8.76
CA LYS A 23 -15.96 0.72 9.29
C LYS A 23 -15.27 -0.55 8.80
N SER A 24 -16.03 -1.55 8.36
CA SER A 24 -15.54 -2.87 7.95
C SER A 24 -15.31 -3.02 6.44
N VAL A 25 -15.50 -1.94 5.68
CA VAL A 25 -15.35 -1.96 4.21
C VAL A 25 -13.89 -2.00 3.76
N ILE A 26 -12.96 -1.60 4.65
CA ILE A 26 -11.54 -1.57 4.36
C ILE A 26 -10.71 -1.76 5.62
N ASP A 27 -9.78 -2.68 5.54
CA ASP A 27 -8.81 -2.97 6.59
C ASP A 27 -7.45 -2.35 6.27
N VAL A 28 -6.73 -2.00 7.33
CA VAL A 28 -5.36 -1.48 7.24
C VAL A 28 -4.44 -2.41 8.02
N ALA A 29 -3.41 -2.88 7.34
CA ALA A 29 -2.31 -3.62 7.93
C ALA A 29 -1.00 -2.82 7.81
N ILE A 30 -0.10 -3.03 8.76
CA ILE A 30 1.15 -2.29 8.89
C ILE A 30 2.29 -3.28 9.03
N ILE A 31 3.28 -3.16 8.16
CA ILE A 31 4.52 -3.93 8.24
C ILE A 31 5.49 -3.21 9.16
N SER A 32 5.93 -3.91 10.19
CA SER A 32 6.82 -3.42 11.24
C SER A 32 8.14 -4.18 11.21
N ALA A 33 9.25 -3.43 11.20
CA ALA A 33 10.59 -4.00 11.32
C ALA A 33 10.87 -4.67 12.67
N LYS A 34 9.99 -4.51 13.67
CA LYS A 34 10.10 -5.13 15.00
C LYS A 34 9.07 -6.25 15.22
N TYR A 35 7.86 -6.06 14.71
CA TYR A 35 6.72 -6.91 15.07
C TYR A 35 6.11 -7.69 13.90
N GLY A 36 6.71 -7.63 12.71
CA GLY A 36 6.16 -8.28 11.52
C GLY A 36 4.89 -7.58 11.04
N LEU A 37 3.81 -8.33 10.79
CA LEU A 37 2.54 -7.77 10.36
C LEU A 37 1.65 -7.36 11.56
N LEU A 38 1.08 -6.17 11.49
CA LEU A 38 0.21 -5.61 12.52
C LEU A 38 -1.11 -5.17 11.92
N SER A 39 -2.23 -5.44 12.62
CA SER A 39 -3.50 -4.78 12.31
C SER A 39 -3.51 -3.33 12.79
N GLU A 40 -4.32 -2.49 12.15
CA GLU A 40 -4.48 -1.06 12.51
C GLU A 40 -4.74 -0.83 14.01
N LYS A 41 -5.49 -1.75 14.65
CA LYS A 41 -5.97 -1.62 16.04
C LYS A 41 -4.97 -2.14 17.06
N LYS A 42 -3.87 -2.78 16.64
CA LYS A 42 -2.90 -3.37 17.56
C LYS A 42 -2.09 -2.26 18.24
N VAL A 43 -2.30 -2.12 19.54
CA VAL A 43 -1.48 -1.25 20.39
C VAL A 43 -0.13 -1.93 20.58
N ILE A 44 0.95 -1.23 20.27
CA ILE A 44 2.32 -1.69 20.48
C ILE A 44 3.10 -0.62 21.26
N GLU A 45 4.25 -1.02 21.83
CA GLU A 45 5.16 -0.07 22.47
C GLU A 45 5.90 0.78 21.41
N PRO A 46 6.16 2.07 21.68
CA PRO A 46 7.00 2.90 20.82
C PRO A 46 8.35 2.24 20.53
N TYR A 47 8.80 2.35 19.29
CA TYR A 47 10.08 1.79 18.87
C TYR A 47 10.65 2.61 17.70
N ASN A 48 11.97 2.55 17.53
CA ASN A 48 12.67 3.17 16.42
C ASN A 48 13.51 2.11 15.69
N LEU A 49 12.84 1.22 14.96
CA LEU A 49 13.47 0.19 14.15
C LEU A 49 12.90 0.29 12.73
N THR A 50 13.77 0.21 11.73
CA THR A 50 13.39 0.30 10.32
C THR A 50 14.16 -0.73 9.50
N PHE A 51 13.59 -1.13 8.35
CA PHE A 51 14.32 -1.88 7.33
C PHE A 51 15.24 -0.98 6.49
N SER A 52 15.00 0.33 6.49
CA SER A 52 15.79 1.29 5.71
C SER A 52 17.26 1.26 6.12
N GLY A 53 18.14 1.10 5.13
CA GLY A 53 19.60 1.07 5.34
C GLY A 53 20.17 -0.29 5.75
N LEU A 54 19.34 -1.32 5.98
CA LEU A 54 19.83 -2.68 6.16
C LEU A 54 20.41 -3.23 4.84
N LYS A 55 21.40 -4.12 4.94
CA LYS A 55 21.86 -4.90 3.79
C LYS A 55 20.79 -5.92 3.40
N ASN A 56 20.77 -6.34 2.14
CA ASN A 56 19.77 -7.30 1.65
C ASN A 56 19.73 -8.60 2.48
N GLY A 57 20.88 -9.14 2.90
CA GLY A 57 20.94 -10.34 3.75
C GLY A 57 20.22 -10.14 5.09
N ASP A 58 20.57 -9.09 5.83
CA ASP A 58 19.97 -8.75 7.13
C ASP A 58 18.48 -8.45 7.01
N LEU A 59 18.07 -7.82 5.90
CA LEU A 59 16.67 -7.52 5.60
C LEU A 59 15.84 -8.80 5.43
N LEU A 60 16.35 -9.76 4.65
CA LEU A 60 15.67 -11.04 4.41
C LEU A 60 15.67 -11.93 5.66
N GLU A 61 16.79 -12.03 6.37
CA GLU A 61 16.87 -12.77 7.63
C GLU A 61 15.85 -12.23 8.63
N ARG A 62 15.79 -10.90 8.79
CA ARG A 62 14.81 -10.27 9.67
C ARG A 62 13.38 -10.51 9.20
N SER A 63 13.11 -10.44 7.90
CA SER A 63 11.79 -10.72 7.36
C SER A 63 11.32 -12.14 7.69
N ASN A 64 12.19 -13.12 7.49
CA ASN A 64 11.91 -14.54 7.77
C ASN A 64 11.67 -14.79 9.26
N ASN A 65 12.50 -14.20 10.13
CA ASN A 65 12.32 -14.30 11.59
C ASN A 65 10.98 -13.70 12.04
N LEU A 66 10.48 -12.69 11.34
CA LEU A 66 9.20 -12.03 11.59
C LEU A 66 8.03 -12.64 10.81
N ARG A 67 8.26 -13.64 9.95
CA ARG A 67 7.25 -14.32 9.13
C ARG A 67 6.39 -13.37 8.28
N ILE A 68 7.00 -12.30 7.77
CA ILE A 68 6.26 -11.23 7.08
C ILE A 68 5.59 -11.74 5.80
N HIS A 69 6.29 -12.59 5.04
CA HIS A 69 5.76 -13.14 3.79
C HIS A 69 4.50 -13.98 4.06
N GLU A 70 4.60 -14.94 4.98
CA GLU A 70 3.53 -15.88 5.31
C GLU A 70 2.32 -15.17 5.94
N ASP A 71 2.56 -14.21 6.82
CA ASP A 71 1.49 -13.46 7.48
C ASP A 71 0.75 -12.55 6.48
N VAL A 72 1.47 -11.93 5.54
CA VAL A 72 0.85 -11.10 4.50
C VAL A 72 0.07 -11.98 3.51
N GLU A 73 0.66 -13.07 3.04
CA GLU A 73 0.01 -14.03 2.14
C GLU A 73 -1.30 -14.57 2.74
N THR A 74 -1.25 -14.98 4.01
CA THR A 74 -2.43 -15.47 4.75
C THR A 74 -3.49 -14.39 4.89
N LEU A 75 -3.09 -13.12 5.12
CA LEU A 75 -4.04 -12.02 5.26
C LEU A 75 -4.73 -11.71 3.93
N ILE A 76 -3.98 -11.60 2.84
CA ILE A 76 -4.51 -11.03 1.60
C ILE A 76 -5.42 -11.98 0.81
N ILE A 77 -5.42 -13.28 1.13
CA ILE A 77 -6.24 -14.29 0.43
C ILE A 77 -7.74 -14.01 0.50
N ASP A 78 -8.20 -13.35 1.58
CA ASP A 78 -9.60 -13.02 1.84
C ASP A 78 -10.05 -11.72 1.15
N TYR A 79 -9.15 -11.03 0.45
CA TYR A 79 -9.42 -9.79 -0.26
C TYR A 79 -9.37 -10.01 -1.77
N ASP A 80 -10.02 -9.12 -2.51
CA ASP A 80 -10.04 -9.09 -3.96
C ASP A 80 -9.27 -7.90 -4.55
N LEU A 81 -9.02 -6.87 -3.73
CA LEU A 81 -8.23 -5.68 -4.07
C LEU A 81 -7.36 -5.27 -2.88
N VAL A 82 -6.04 -5.23 -3.11
CA VAL A 82 -5.05 -4.93 -2.06
C VAL A 82 -4.10 -3.84 -2.53
N PHE A 83 -3.90 -2.82 -1.70
CA PHE A 83 -2.98 -1.73 -1.96
C PHE A 83 -1.75 -1.80 -1.05
N PHE A 84 -0.56 -1.84 -1.65
CA PHE A 84 0.72 -1.80 -0.95
C PHE A 84 1.33 -0.40 -1.04
N LEU A 85 1.21 0.36 0.07
CA LEU A 85 1.79 1.70 0.21
C LEU A 85 3.18 1.62 0.87
N LEU A 86 4.11 0.89 0.25
CA LEU A 86 5.39 0.49 0.89
C LEU A 86 6.61 1.10 0.19
N GLY A 87 7.66 1.43 0.95
CA GLY A 87 8.98 1.78 0.38
C GLY A 87 9.71 0.56 -0.18
N LYS A 88 10.81 0.76 -0.94
CA LYS A 88 11.52 -0.34 -1.63
C LYS A 88 11.95 -1.47 -0.67
N GLU A 89 12.52 -1.13 0.49
CA GLU A 89 12.97 -2.14 1.47
C GLU A 89 11.78 -2.93 2.04
N TYR A 90 10.65 -2.25 2.23
CA TYR A 90 9.42 -2.89 2.70
C TYR A 90 8.75 -3.76 1.65
N VAL A 91 8.99 -3.53 0.35
CA VAL A 91 8.57 -4.46 -0.71
C VAL A 91 9.51 -5.65 -0.77
N GLN A 92 10.81 -5.45 -0.60
CA GLN A 92 11.78 -6.55 -0.60
C GLN A 92 11.51 -7.58 0.52
N VAL A 93 11.10 -7.14 1.72
CA VAL A 93 10.75 -8.07 2.80
C VAL A 93 9.51 -8.91 2.50
N LEU A 94 8.65 -8.49 1.55
CA LEU A 94 7.50 -9.29 1.15
C LEU A 94 7.89 -10.57 0.43
N GLN A 95 9.10 -10.62 -0.16
CA GLN A 95 9.59 -11.80 -0.88
C GLN A 95 8.57 -12.30 -1.91
N LEU A 96 8.12 -11.39 -2.79
CA LEU A 96 7.16 -11.71 -3.84
C LEU A 96 7.68 -12.86 -4.76
N PRO A 97 6.77 -13.62 -5.40
CA PRO A 97 5.31 -13.47 -5.40
C PRO A 97 4.63 -14.21 -4.23
N PHE A 98 3.43 -13.76 -3.87
CA PHE A 98 2.54 -14.51 -2.98
C PHE A 98 1.78 -15.59 -3.75
N GLN A 99 1.51 -16.71 -3.09
CA GLN A 99 0.70 -17.83 -3.56
C GLN A 99 -0.79 -17.56 -3.27
N VAL A 100 -1.37 -16.62 -4.02
CA VAL A 100 -2.78 -16.21 -3.87
C VAL A 100 -3.55 -16.38 -5.18
N ARG A 101 -4.89 -16.35 -5.10
CA ARG A 101 -5.75 -16.46 -6.29
C ARG A 101 -5.47 -15.32 -7.27
N ASP A 102 -5.54 -15.59 -8.57
CA ASP A 102 -5.42 -14.56 -9.62
C ASP A 102 -6.50 -13.47 -9.53
N SER A 103 -7.62 -13.75 -8.85
CA SER A 103 -8.67 -12.76 -8.60
C SER A 103 -8.30 -11.71 -7.55
N VAL A 104 -7.17 -11.86 -6.85
CA VAL A 104 -6.66 -10.88 -5.89
C VAL A 104 -5.79 -9.86 -6.63
N THR A 105 -6.35 -8.69 -6.93
CA THR A 105 -5.60 -7.59 -7.56
C THR A 105 -4.70 -6.90 -6.54
N GLN A 106 -3.39 -6.93 -6.76
CA GLN A 106 -2.38 -6.39 -5.87
C GLN A 106 -1.74 -5.15 -6.51
N ILE A 107 -1.93 -3.97 -5.90
CA ILE A 107 -1.48 -2.69 -6.44
C ILE A 107 -0.35 -2.12 -5.58
N PHE A 108 0.84 -2.01 -6.14
CA PHE A 108 2.02 -1.45 -5.50
C PHE A 108 2.23 0.01 -5.89
N LEU A 109 2.06 0.92 -4.94
CA LEU A 109 2.41 2.33 -5.10
C LEU A 109 3.91 2.52 -4.82
N LEU A 110 4.71 2.63 -5.87
CA LEU A 110 6.17 2.66 -5.77
C LEU A 110 6.80 3.74 -6.64
N GLY A 111 7.97 4.24 -6.25
CA GLY A 111 8.74 5.16 -7.08
C GLY A 111 9.19 4.47 -8.37
N ASP A 112 9.29 5.23 -9.47
CA ASP A 112 9.59 4.72 -10.82
C ASP A 112 10.85 3.87 -10.91
N THR A 113 11.87 4.23 -10.13
CA THR A 113 13.16 3.52 -10.06
C THR A 113 13.06 2.11 -9.48
N HIS A 114 11.94 1.76 -8.86
CA HIS A 114 11.71 0.47 -8.21
C HIS A 114 10.72 -0.43 -8.94
N LYS A 115 10.28 -0.03 -10.14
CA LYS A 115 9.36 -0.82 -10.98
C LYS A 115 9.85 -2.26 -11.22
N LYS A 116 11.17 -2.47 -11.34
CA LYS A 116 11.77 -3.78 -11.60
C LYS A 116 11.40 -4.84 -10.55
N ILE A 117 11.31 -4.44 -9.28
CA ILE A 117 10.95 -5.32 -8.15
C ILE A 117 9.58 -5.98 -8.38
N ILE A 118 8.69 -5.32 -9.14
CA ILE A 118 7.35 -5.83 -9.41
C ILE A 118 7.26 -6.53 -10.75
N VAL A 119 7.80 -5.92 -11.81
CA VAL A 119 7.64 -6.43 -13.18
C VAL A 119 8.43 -7.70 -13.47
N GLU A 120 9.43 -8.04 -12.65
CA GLU A 120 10.19 -9.29 -12.79
C GLU A 120 9.34 -10.55 -12.54
N HIS A 121 8.19 -10.42 -11.88
CA HIS A 121 7.31 -11.55 -11.59
C HIS A 121 6.37 -11.93 -12.74
N ASP A 122 6.12 -11.01 -13.70
CA ASP A 122 5.24 -11.22 -14.86
C ASP A 122 3.86 -11.84 -14.52
N LEU A 123 3.31 -11.48 -13.35
CA LEU A 123 1.99 -11.95 -12.89
C LEU A 123 0.90 -10.93 -13.21
N SER A 124 -0.19 -11.40 -13.80
CA SER A 124 -1.30 -10.55 -14.27
C SER A 124 -2.07 -9.85 -13.16
N ASN A 125 -2.01 -10.36 -11.93
CA ASN A 125 -2.70 -9.82 -10.75
C ASN A 125 -1.80 -8.93 -9.88
N ILE A 126 -0.52 -8.72 -10.24
CA ILE A 126 0.41 -7.83 -9.54
C ILE A 126 0.69 -6.61 -10.42
N HIS A 127 0.38 -5.43 -9.90
CA HIS A 127 0.45 -4.19 -10.65
C HIS A 127 1.32 -3.15 -9.97
N PHE A 128 2.23 -2.56 -10.74
CA PHE A 128 2.98 -1.38 -10.34
C PHE A 128 2.22 -0.12 -10.76
N VAL A 129 2.01 0.82 -9.83
CA VAL A 129 1.49 2.15 -10.12
C VAL A 129 2.51 3.20 -9.65
N PRO A 130 2.99 4.07 -10.55
CA PRO A 130 4.08 5.00 -10.25
C PRO A 130 3.66 6.07 -9.25
N ALA A 131 4.35 6.12 -8.12
CA ALA A 131 4.25 7.14 -7.07
C ALA A 131 5.60 7.84 -6.91
N GLY A 132 6.05 8.51 -7.97
CA GLY A 132 7.32 9.22 -8.03
C GLY A 132 7.20 10.74 -8.21
N GLU A 133 8.27 11.36 -8.70
CA GLU A 133 8.46 12.82 -8.77
C GLU A 133 7.36 13.54 -9.57
N SER A 134 6.98 12.98 -10.74
CA SER A 134 5.94 13.57 -11.59
C SER A 134 4.59 13.67 -10.85
N LEU A 135 4.16 12.58 -10.20
CA LEU A 135 2.92 12.57 -9.44
C LEU A 135 3.01 13.46 -8.20
N ARG A 136 4.17 13.50 -7.54
CA ARG A 136 4.43 14.39 -6.41
C ARG A 136 4.19 15.86 -6.76
N HIS A 137 4.73 16.31 -7.89
CA HIS A 137 4.56 17.68 -8.36
C HIS A 137 3.10 18.00 -8.65
N LYS A 138 2.40 17.11 -9.38
CA LYS A 138 0.99 17.29 -9.72
C LYS A 138 0.08 17.34 -8.50
N LEU A 139 0.40 16.56 -7.46
CA LEU A 139 -0.40 16.51 -6.23
C LEU A 139 0.07 17.50 -5.16
N HIS A 140 1.01 18.38 -5.48
CA HIS A 140 1.54 19.41 -4.57
C HIS A 140 1.89 18.87 -3.17
N THR A 141 2.57 17.72 -3.14
CA THR A 141 2.88 17.02 -1.89
C THR A 141 4.37 16.71 -1.77
N ASN A 142 4.79 16.06 -0.70
CA ASN A 142 6.16 15.57 -0.53
C ASN A 142 6.21 14.04 -0.65
N PHE A 143 7.41 13.48 -0.85
CA PHE A 143 7.58 12.03 -1.02
C PHE A 143 7.06 11.21 0.16
N THR A 144 7.27 11.69 1.39
CA THR A 144 6.82 11.00 2.60
C THR A 144 5.29 10.95 2.71
N ALA A 145 4.57 11.89 2.13
CA ALA A 145 3.10 11.92 2.15
C ALA A 145 2.46 11.32 0.89
N LEU A 146 3.20 11.26 -0.23
CA LEU A 146 2.67 11.01 -1.57
C LEU A 146 1.71 9.82 -1.65
N LYS A 147 2.11 8.63 -1.21
CA LYS A 147 1.27 7.42 -1.30
C LYS A 147 -0.02 7.55 -0.49
N GLY A 148 0.07 8.19 0.68
CA GLY A 148 -1.09 8.49 1.51
C GLY A 148 -2.01 9.51 0.85
N VAL A 149 -1.47 10.52 0.16
CA VAL A 149 -2.27 11.50 -0.62
C VAL A 149 -2.94 10.83 -1.82
N VAL A 150 -2.24 9.96 -2.54
CA VAL A 150 -2.81 9.19 -3.67
C VAL A 150 -4.01 8.37 -3.17
N PHE A 151 -3.83 7.60 -2.11
CA PHE A 151 -4.93 6.78 -1.58
C PHE A 151 -6.07 7.62 -1.02
N LYS A 152 -5.76 8.74 -0.35
CA LYS A 152 -6.77 9.70 0.11
C LYS A 152 -7.64 10.21 -1.04
N LYS A 153 -7.02 10.68 -2.12
CA LYS A 153 -7.74 11.20 -3.29
C LYS A 153 -8.54 10.13 -4.00
N LEU A 154 -8.08 8.88 -3.98
CA LEU A 154 -8.86 7.73 -4.47
C LEU A 154 -10.09 7.50 -3.59
N CYS A 155 -9.97 7.50 -2.27
CA CYS A 155 -11.13 7.44 -1.37
C CYS A 155 -12.13 8.59 -1.59
N GLU A 156 -11.63 9.81 -1.84
CA GLU A 156 -12.47 10.97 -2.14
C GLU A 156 -13.24 10.78 -3.45
N ALA A 157 -12.60 10.25 -4.50
CA ALA A 157 -13.27 9.89 -5.75
C ALA A 157 -14.37 8.84 -5.51
N VAL A 158 -14.07 7.76 -4.77
CA VAL A 158 -15.06 6.71 -4.44
C VAL A 158 -16.23 7.28 -3.61
N CYS A 159 -15.98 8.27 -2.77
CA CYS A 159 -17.06 8.94 -2.02
C CYS A 159 -17.95 9.82 -2.91
N ARG A 160 -17.36 10.45 -3.93
CA ARG A 160 -18.07 11.33 -4.88
C ARG A 160 -18.81 10.55 -5.95
N ASP A 161 -18.13 9.61 -6.60
CA ASP A 161 -18.55 8.99 -7.86
C ASP A 161 -19.15 7.59 -7.69
N GLY A 162 -18.97 6.97 -6.52
CA GLY A 162 -19.53 5.64 -6.20
C GLY A 162 -18.47 4.57 -5.95
N PHE A 163 -18.90 3.42 -5.43
CA PHE A 163 -18.00 2.30 -5.10
C PHE A 163 -17.38 1.67 -6.35
N GLU A 164 -18.04 1.83 -7.50
CA GLU A 164 -17.64 1.37 -8.82
C GLU A 164 -16.24 1.85 -9.21
N VAL A 165 -15.78 2.99 -8.69
CA VAL A 165 -14.40 3.48 -8.88
C VAL A 165 -13.36 2.43 -8.45
N PHE A 166 -13.61 1.70 -7.36
CA PHE A 166 -12.70 0.61 -6.95
C PHE A 166 -12.79 -0.60 -7.87
N GLU A 167 -13.97 -0.93 -8.40
CA GLU A 167 -14.14 -2.01 -9.39
C GLU A 167 -13.42 -1.69 -10.70
N GLU A 168 -13.41 -0.42 -11.11
CA GLU A 168 -12.66 0.06 -12.26
C GLU A 168 -11.15 0.01 -12.01
N VAL A 169 -10.68 0.49 -10.85
CA VAL A 169 -9.26 0.40 -10.46
C VAL A 169 -8.79 -1.05 -10.36
N LYS A 170 -9.63 -1.96 -9.86
CA LYS A 170 -9.32 -3.39 -9.81
C LYS A 170 -9.07 -3.99 -11.20
N LYS A 171 -9.82 -3.55 -12.20
CA LYS A 171 -9.67 -3.99 -13.61
C LYS A 171 -8.54 -3.26 -14.33
N ASN A 172 -8.31 -1.99 -14.01
CA ASN A 172 -7.29 -1.16 -14.61
C ASN A 172 -6.58 -0.27 -13.56
N PRO A 173 -5.56 -0.81 -12.86
CA PRO A 173 -4.88 -0.09 -11.78
C PRO A 173 -4.22 1.24 -12.17
N GLN A 174 -3.88 1.43 -13.46
CA GLN A 174 -3.30 2.70 -13.92
C GLN A 174 -4.28 3.87 -13.86
N LEU A 175 -5.59 3.60 -13.84
CA LEU A 175 -6.65 4.61 -13.72
C LEU A 175 -6.50 5.47 -12.46
N ILE A 176 -5.84 4.95 -11.41
CA ILE A 176 -5.50 5.71 -10.21
C ILE A 176 -4.81 7.03 -10.56
N LEU A 177 -3.90 7.03 -11.54
CA LEU A 177 -3.15 8.22 -11.92
C LEU A 177 -4.05 9.34 -12.44
N GLU A 178 -5.08 8.98 -13.19
CA GLU A 178 -6.05 9.93 -13.75
C GLU A 178 -7.00 10.44 -12.66
N ILE A 179 -7.56 9.51 -11.88
CA ILE A 179 -8.52 9.81 -10.80
C ILE A 179 -7.94 10.82 -9.80
N VAL A 180 -6.70 10.60 -9.34
CA VAL A 180 -6.12 11.47 -8.30
C VAL A 180 -5.72 12.84 -8.83
N GLN A 181 -5.55 13.00 -10.14
CA GLN A 181 -5.23 14.29 -10.75
C GLN A 181 -6.48 15.17 -10.93
N GLN A 182 -7.64 14.57 -11.22
CA GLN A 182 -8.92 15.29 -11.39
C GLN A 182 -9.42 15.95 -10.09
N ASN A 183 -8.91 15.52 -8.94
CA ASN A 183 -9.28 16.01 -7.61
C ASN A 183 -8.30 17.06 -7.05
N SER A 184 -7.49 17.70 -7.91
CA SER A 184 -6.40 18.61 -7.49
C SER A 184 -6.72 20.07 -7.73
#